data_AF-A0A2V8T9M4-F1
#
_entry.id   AF-A0A2V8T9M4-F1
#
_cell.length_a   1.000
_cell.length_b   1.000
_cell.length_c   1.000
_cell.angle_alpha   90.00
_cell.angle_beta   90.00
_cell.angle_gamma   90.00
#
_symmetry.space_group_name_H-M   'P 1'
#
loop_
_entity.id
_entity.type
_entity.pdbx_description
1 polymer ?
#
loop_
_entity_poly.entity_id
_entity_poly.type
_entity_poly.pdbx_seq_one_letter_code
_entity_poly.pdbx_strand_id
1 'polypeptide(L)'
;MAGENSPRPPACRPESAPAQLPGIVAHWDLLESHWSDIERICEVIPPTLVHDDFVGKNVRIKNGAHEAALLVFDWEYAGWGVPAIDLAQSVGNVVSPDLEAYCSVMKPNYPHLDLPAIKRVAGCGTLLRLVEEMYWATLGMRLGGYELVAKPIASLRVYDTRLVAALRALNWSDLD
;
A
#
# COMPACT_ATOMS: atom_id res chain seq x y z
N MET A 1 -11.01 37.14 -24.64
CA MET A 1 -12.02 36.12 -24.97
C MET A 1 -11.44 35.17 -26.02
N ALA A 2 -11.12 33.96 -25.58
CA ALA A 2 -10.83 32.70 -26.28
C ALA A 2 -10.17 31.86 -25.18
N GLY A 3 -10.65 30.73 -24.68
CA GLY A 3 -11.58 29.74 -25.21
C GLY A 3 -11.02 28.37 -24.85
N GLU A 4 -10.72 28.13 -23.57
CA GLU A 4 -10.22 26.84 -23.06
C GLU A 4 -11.40 25.90 -22.79
N ASN A 5 -12.03 25.43 -23.88
CA ASN A 5 -12.99 24.33 -23.83
C ASN A 5 -12.33 23.06 -24.34
N SER A 6 -11.26 22.64 -23.66
CA SER A 6 -10.76 21.27 -23.81
C SER A 6 -11.63 20.36 -22.93
N PRO A 7 -12.29 19.34 -23.48
CA PRO A 7 -13.16 18.48 -22.68
C PRO A 7 -12.33 17.80 -21.59
N ARG A 8 -12.74 17.93 -20.32
CA ARG A 8 -12.12 17.20 -19.21
C ARG A 8 -12.12 15.71 -19.55
N PRO A 9 -11.02 14.98 -19.27
CA PRO A 9 -10.95 13.55 -19.53
C PRO A 9 -12.14 12.85 -18.85
N PRO A 10 -12.68 11.77 -19.44
CA PRO A 10 -13.92 11.12 -18.98
C PRO A 10 -13.89 10.74 -17.49
N ALA A 11 -12.70 10.47 -16.94
CA ALA A 11 -12.48 10.21 -15.52
C ALA A 11 -12.83 11.39 -14.59
N CYS A 12 -12.89 12.64 -15.10
CA CYS A 12 -13.18 13.84 -14.32
C CYS A 12 -14.65 14.31 -14.43
N ARG A 13 -15.56 13.54 -15.04
CA ARG A 13 -16.99 13.90 -15.08
C ARG A 13 -17.68 13.50 -13.76
N PRO A 14 -18.40 14.42 -13.09
CA PRO A 14 -19.04 14.16 -11.79
C PRO A 14 -20.11 13.05 -11.85
N GLU A 15 -20.71 12.84 -13.03
CA GLU A 15 -21.74 11.82 -13.26
C GLU A 15 -21.22 10.37 -13.25
N SER A 16 -19.89 10.17 -13.32
CA SER A 16 -19.26 8.84 -13.33
C SER A 16 -18.93 8.28 -11.93
N ALA A 17 -18.98 9.12 -10.90
CA ALA A 17 -18.59 8.75 -9.55
C ALA A 17 -19.56 7.78 -8.84
N PRO A 18 -20.89 7.94 -8.90
CA PRO A 18 -21.82 7.08 -8.15
C PRO A 18 -21.86 5.63 -8.65
N ALA A 19 -21.72 5.42 -9.96
CA ALA A 19 -21.85 4.10 -10.59
C ALA A 19 -20.65 3.16 -10.33
N GLN A 20 -19.52 3.68 -9.83
CA GLN A 20 -18.27 2.93 -9.66
C GLN A 20 -17.98 2.54 -8.22
N LEU A 21 -18.63 3.19 -7.24
CA LEU A 21 -18.49 2.88 -5.83
C LEU A 21 -18.87 1.42 -5.47
N PRO A 22 -19.92 0.81 -6.06
CA PRO A 22 -20.23 -0.60 -5.79
C PRO A 22 -19.10 -1.56 -6.17
N GLY A 23 -18.38 -1.28 -7.27
CA GLY A 23 -17.24 -2.11 -7.70
C GLY A 23 -16.07 -2.01 -6.72
N ILE A 24 -15.78 -0.81 -6.24
CA ILE A 24 -14.76 -0.60 -5.21
C ILE A 24 -15.12 -1.42 -3.95
N VAL A 25 -16.35 -1.28 -3.44
CA VAL A 25 -16.81 -2.03 -2.26
C VAL A 25 -16.68 -3.54 -2.46
N ALA A 26 -17.02 -4.09 -3.63
CA ALA A 26 -16.87 -5.51 -3.90
C ALA A 26 -15.40 -5.99 -3.82
N HIS A 27 -14.44 -5.17 -4.27
CA HIS A 27 -13.01 -5.50 -4.11
C HIS A 27 -12.56 -5.47 -2.63
N TRP A 28 -13.19 -4.64 -1.80
CA TRP A 28 -12.97 -4.62 -0.36
C TRP A 28 -13.54 -5.85 0.33
N ASP A 29 -14.76 -6.25 -0.01
CA ASP A 29 -15.38 -7.46 0.53
C ASP A 29 -14.51 -8.69 0.20
N LEU A 30 -13.93 -8.72 -1.01
CA LEU A 30 -12.97 -9.74 -1.42
C LEU A 30 -11.69 -9.70 -0.56
N LEU A 31 -11.10 -8.52 -0.36
CA LEU A 31 -9.94 -8.37 0.54
C LEU A 31 -10.26 -8.84 1.97
N GLU A 32 -11.41 -8.44 2.51
CA GLU A 32 -11.87 -8.80 3.85
C GLU A 32 -12.09 -10.32 3.99
N SER A 33 -12.62 -10.98 2.95
CA SER A 33 -12.79 -12.43 2.92
C SER A 33 -11.46 -13.21 3.03
N HIS A 34 -10.34 -12.59 2.64
CA HIS A 34 -8.99 -13.15 2.73
C HIS A 34 -8.21 -12.68 3.96
N TRP A 35 -8.85 -12.00 4.92
CA TRP A 35 -8.15 -11.46 6.09
C TRP A 35 -7.39 -12.54 6.89
N SER A 36 -8.02 -13.69 7.14
CA SER A 36 -7.36 -14.82 7.82
C SER A 36 -6.17 -15.37 7.04
N ASP A 37 -6.20 -15.28 5.70
CA ASP A 37 -5.05 -15.66 4.88
C ASP A 37 -3.91 -14.64 5.01
N ILE A 38 -4.22 -13.34 5.07
CA ILE A 38 -3.22 -12.29 5.32
C ILE A 38 -2.50 -12.55 6.64
N GLU A 39 -3.25 -12.80 7.72
CA GLU A 39 -2.69 -13.10 9.05
C GLU A 39 -1.75 -14.30 8.98
N ARG A 40 -2.23 -15.44 8.45
CA ARG A 40 -1.45 -16.67 8.29
C ARG A 40 -0.19 -16.50 7.43
N ILE A 41 -0.25 -15.68 6.38
CA ILE A 41 0.91 -15.38 5.53
C ILE A 41 1.94 -14.58 6.33
N CYS A 42 1.49 -13.58 7.08
CA CYS A 42 2.32 -12.67 7.83
C CYS A 42 3.02 -13.37 9.02
N GLU A 43 2.35 -14.33 9.67
CA GLU A 43 2.86 -15.08 10.83
C GLU A 43 4.21 -15.79 10.61
N VAL A 44 4.64 -16.02 9.37
CA VAL A 44 5.94 -16.66 9.08
C VAL A 44 7.13 -15.79 9.49
N ILE A 45 6.97 -14.46 9.50
CA ILE A 45 8.00 -13.50 9.90
C ILE A 45 7.80 -13.13 11.38
N PRO A 46 8.85 -13.21 12.21
CA PRO A 46 8.76 -12.83 13.62
C PRO A 46 8.32 -11.36 13.79
N PRO A 47 7.55 -11.05 14.85
CA PRO A 47 7.27 -9.67 15.21
C PRO A 47 8.54 -8.86 15.49
N THR A 48 8.53 -7.61 15.08
CA THR A 48 9.61 -6.63 15.24
C THR A 48 9.02 -5.25 15.47
N LEU A 49 9.88 -4.25 15.67
CA LEU A 49 9.48 -2.85 15.59
C LEU A 49 9.22 -2.50 14.11
N VAL A 50 7.97 -2.16 13.82
CA VAL A 50 7.46 -1.76 12.51
C VAL A 50 7.32 -0.25 12.49
N HIS A 51 7.72 0.39 11.39
CA HIS A 51 7.62 1.83 11.21
C HIS A 51 6.20 2.28 10.83
N ASP A 52 5.48 1.48 10.04
CA ASP A 52 4.08 1.66 9.62
C ASP A 52 3.86 2.79 8.59
N ASP A 53 4.62 3.89 8.65
CA ASP A 53 4.73 4.89 7.56
C ASP A 53 6.09 4.87 6.84
N PHE A 54 6.54 3.67 6.41
CA PHE A 54 7.86 3.49 5.80
C PHE A 54 7.93 3.98 4.33
N VAL A 55 7.96 5.30 4.18
CA VAL A 55 7.92 6.00 2.90
C VAL A 55 9.15 6.89 2.64
N GLY A 56 9.38 7.24 1.38
CA GLY A 56 10.54 8.03 0.93
C GLY A 56 10.76 9.34 1.68
N LYS A 57 9.68 10.04 2.08
CA LYS A 57 9.80 11.28 2.87
C LYS A 57 10.46 11.06 4.24
N ASN A 58 10.33 9.84 4.81
CA ASN A 58 10.74 9.45 6.16
C ASN A 58 12.11 8.74 6.21
N VAL A 59 12.79 8.63 5.07
CA VAL A 59 14.12 8.00 4.98
C VAL A 59 15.16 8.92 4.36
N ARG A 60 16.40 8.86 4.84
CA ARG A 60 17.55 9.55 4.24
C ARG A 60 18.75 8.62 4.19
N ILE A 61 19.57 8.74 3.16
CA ILE A 61 20.86 8.04 3.08
C ILE A 61 21.93 8.96 3.64
N LYS A 62 22.62 8.51 4.69
CA LYS A 62 23.83 9.15 5.20
C LYS A 62 25.03 8.44 4.62
N ASN A 63 25.74 9.11 3.72
CA ASN A 63 27.00 8.60 3.18
C ASN A 63 28.10 8.81 4.24
N GLY A 64 28.60 7.72 4.81
CA GLY A 64 29.78 7.72 5.67
C GLY A 64 31.07 7.43 4.89
N ALA A 65 32.23 7.62 5.54
CA ALA A 65 33.53 7.35 4.93
C ALA A 65 33.77 5.86 4.59
N HIS A 66 33.01 4.94 5.19
CA HIS A 66 33.19 3.50 5.04
C HIS A 66 31.89 2.72 4.69
N GLU A 67 30.71 3.25 5.03
CA GLU A 67 29.43 2.62 4.67
C GLU A 67 28.30 3.67 4.59
N ALA A 68 27.34 3.43 3.71
CA ALA A 68 26.10 4.21 3.64
C ALA A 68 25.13 3.69 4.71
N ALA A 69 24.53 4.59 5.49
CA ALA A 69 23.52 4.24 6.47
C ALA A 69 22.15 4.77 6.03
N LEU A 70 21.10 3.95 6.21
CA LEU A 70 19.71 4.39 6.08
C LEU A 70 19.25 4.98 7.41
N LEU A 71 18.93 6.27 7.40
CA LEU A 71 18.33 6.96 8.54
C LEU A 71 16.81 6.96 8.38
N VAL A 72 16.11 6.45 9.38
CA VAL A 72 14.65 6.38 9.43
C VAL A 72 14.15 7.25 10.59
N PHE A 73 13.18 8.11 10.32
CA PHE A 73 12.61 9.06 11.28
C PHE A 73 11.10 9.15 11.08
N ASP A 74 10.44 9.91 11.96
CA ASP A 74 8.97 10.01 11.99
C ASP A 74 8.27 8.71 12.41
N TRP A 75 8.67 8.20 13.58
CA TRP A 75 8.18 6.95 14.17
C TRP A 75 6.80 7.09 14.86
N GLU A 76 5.98 8.08 14.48
CA GLU A 76 4.72 8.38 15.18
C GLU A 76 3.68 7.24 15.11
N TYR A 77 3.73 6.46 14.02
CA TYR A 77 2.86 5.29 13.79
C TYR A 77 3.53 3.96 14.15
N ALA A 78 4.74 4.01 14.70
CA ALA A 78 5.51 2.80 14.94
C ALA A 78 4.84 1.88 15.97
N GLY A 79 4.95 0.57 15.73
CA GLY A 79 4.31 -0.46 16.55
C GLY A 79 5.11 -1.75 16.61
N TRP A 80 4.72 -2.66 17.50
CA TRP A 80 5.29 -4.00 17.57
C TRP A 80 4.41 -5.00 16.83
N GLY A 81 4.93 -5.64 15.78
CA GLY A 81 4.14 -6.53 14.92
C GLY A 81 4.94 -7.13 13.77
N VAL A 82 4.24 -7.79 12.84
CA VAL A 82 4.88 -8.33 11.63
C VAL A 82 5.23 -7.18 10.68
N PRO A 83 6.44 -7.14 10.07
CA PRO A 83 6.88 -6.02 9.24
C PRO A 83 6.27 -6.01 7.83
N ALA A 84 5.10 -6.62 7.64
CA ALA A 84 4.50 -6.78 6.32
C ALA A 84 4.33 -5.42 5.61
N ILE A 85 3.74 -4.44 6.29
CA ILE A 85 3.49 -3.09 5.73
C ILE A 85 4.78 -2.35 5.35
N ASP A 86 5.86 -2.49 6.12
CA ASP A 86 7.16 -1.90 5.81
C ASP A 86 7.83 -2.57 4.59
N LEU A 87 7.41 -3.79 4.25
CA LEU A 87 7.85 -4.52 3.05
C LEU A 87 6.97 -4.26 1.82
N ALA A 88 5.95 -3.40 1.92
CA ALA A 88 5.07 -3.06 0.80
C ALA A 88 5.84 -2.61 -0.45
N GLN A 89 5.33 -2.97 -1.63
CA GLN A 89 6.01 -2.79 -2.90
C GLN A 89 5.21 -1.91 -3.84
N SER A 90 5.85 -0.88 -4.40
CA SER A 90 5.34 -0.10 -5.55
C SER A 90 3.95 0.54 -5.35
N VAL A 91 3.58 0.87 -4.10
CA VAL A 91 2.34 1.58 -3.77
C VAL A 91 2.64 2.87 -3.02
N GLY A 92 1.90 3.94 -3.35
CA GLY A 92 2.09 5.24 -2.73
C GLY A 92 3.53 5.75 -2.91
N ASN A 93 4.15 6.16 -1.80
CA ASN A 93 5.55 6.58 -1.73
C ASN A 93 6.40 5.62 -0.87
N VAL A 94 5.97 4.36 -0.70
CA VAL A 94 6.72 3.37 0.11
C VAL A 94 8.13 3.16 -0.43
N VAL A 95 9.06 2.87 0.47
CA VAL A 95 10.48 2.68 0.13
C VAL A 95 10.68 1.51 -0.84
N SER A 96 9.80 0.51 -0.82
CA SER A 96 9.88 -0.73 -1.62
C SER A 96 11.24 -1.44 -1.45
N PRO A 97 11.50 -2.02 -0.26
CA PRO A 97 12.77 -2.68 0.03
C PRO A 97 13.09 -3.81 -0.95
N ASP A 98 14.38 -4.04 -1.22
CA ASP A 98 14.85 -5.21 -1.96
C ASP A 98 14.59 -6.47 -1.13
N LEU A 99 13.65 -7.30 -1.61
CA LEU A 99 13.22 -8.50 -0.92
C LEU A 99 14.27 -9.63 -0.97
N GLU A 100 15.16 -9.65 -1.97
CA GLU A 100 16.25 -10.62 -2.04
C GLU A 100 17.32 -10.27 -1.01
N ALA A 101 17.72 -9.00 -0.93
CA ALA A 101 18.63 -8.52 0.10
C ALA A 101 18.06 -8.73 1.51
N TYR A 102 16.77 -8.40 1.70
CA TYR A 102 16.07 -8.63 2.98
C TYR A 102 16.06 -10.13 3.35
N CYS A 103 15.75 -11.00 2.39
CA CYS A 103 15.79 -12.45 2.60
C CYS A 103 17.19 -12.93 2.98
N SER A 104 18.23 -12.47 2.30
CA SER A 104 19.62 -12.84 2.58
C SER A 104 20.06 -12.45 3.99
N VAL A 105 19.62 -11.29 4.50
CA VAL A 105 19.93 -10.85 5.87
C VAL A 105 19.16 -11.65 6.92
N MET A 106 17.91 -12.03 6.64
CA MET A 106 17.08 -12.79 7.59
C MET A 106 17.45 -14.27 7.66
N LYS A 107 17.91 -14.86 6.54
CA LYS A 107 18.15 -16.31 6.39
C LYS A 107 19.02 -16.95 7.48
N PRO A 108 20.12 -16.34 7.95
CA PRO A 108 20.98 -16.94 8.99
C PRO A 108 20.24 -17.16 10.33
N ASN A 109 19.33 -16.26 10.68
CA ASN A 109 18.59 -16.32 11.95
C ASN A 109 17.22 -17.00 11.80
N TYR A 110 16.67 -17.04 10.58
CA TYR A 110 15.38 -17.63 10.27
C TYR A 110 15.46 -18.52 9.01
N PRO A 111 16.06 -19.73 9.12
CA PRO A 111 16.34 -20.58 7.96
C PRO A 111 15.08 -21.04 7.20
N HIS A 112 13.92 -21.06 7.86
CA HIS A 112 12.63 -21.41 7.28
C HIS A 112 12.09 -20.32 6.33
N LEU A 113 12.54 -19.07 6.48
CA LEU A 113 12.12 -17.99 5.59
C LEU A 113 12.82 -18.11 4.24
N ASP A 114 12.05 -18.19 3.17
CA ASP A 114 12.54 -18.15 1.80
C ASP A 114 11.99 -16.93 1.04
N LEU A 115 12.59 -16.66 -0.12
CA LEU A 115 12.21 -15.53 -0.94
C LEU A 115 10.72 -15.58 -1.37
N PRO A 116 10.16 -16.73 -1.79
CA PRO A 116 8.72 -16.84 -2.04
C PRO A 116 7.84 -16.43 -0.85
N ALA A 117 8.15 -16.88 0.36
CA ALA A 117 7.41 -16.50 1.56
C ALA A 117 7.49 -14.99 1.80
N ILE A 118 8.69 -14.40 1.73
CA ILE A 118 8.89 -12.96 1.91
C ILE A 118 8.14 -12.14 0.85
N LYS A 119 8.13 -12.59 -0.42
CA LYS A 119 7.35 -11.96 -1.50
C LYS A 119 5.85 -11.99 -1.21
N ARG A 120 5.32 -13.08 -0.65
CA ARG A 120 3.91 -13.15 -0.24
C ARG A 120 3.60 -12.20 0.92
N VAL A 121 4.49 -12.12 1.91
CA VAL A 121 4.34 -11.16 3.02
C VAL A 121 4.39 -9.71 2.53
N ALA A 122 5.30 -9.38 1.62
CA ALA A 122 5.36 -8.07 0.98
C ALA A 122 4.09 -7.77 0.15
N GLY A 123 3.51 -8.79 -0.50
CA GLY A 123 2.20 -8.69 -1.16
C GLY A 123 1.08 -8.34 -0.18
N CYS A 124 1.02 -9.03 0.96
CA CYS A 124 0.10 -8.68 2.05
C CYS A 124 0.34 -7.26 2.58
N GLY A 125 1.59 -6.86 2.78
CA GLY A 125 1.96 -5.49 3.14
C GLY A 125 1.48 -4.44 2.16
N THR A 126 1.54 -4.76 0.87
CA THR A 126 1.05 -3.89 -0.20
C THR A 126 -0.46 -3.70 -0.11
N LEU A 127 -1.23 -4.77 0.20
CA LEU A 127 -2.66 -4.67 0.46
C LEU A 127 -2.96 -3.82 1.69
N LEU A 128 -2.25 -4.06 2.80
CA LEU A 128 -2.41 -3.29 4.04
C LEU A 128 -2.12 -1.79 3.81
N ARG A 129 -1.08 -1.47 3.04
CA ARG A 129 -0.79 -0.07 2.67
C ARG A 129 -1.90 0.54 1.82
N LEU A 130 -2.53 -0.21 0.92
CA LEU A 130 -3.68 0.29 0.15
C LEU A 130 -4.89 0.57 1.04
N VAL A 131 -5.13 -0.27 2.07
CA VAL A 131 -6.17 -0.02 3.07
C VAL A 131 -5.92 1.32 3.77
N GLU A 132 -4.69 1.56 4.20
CA GLU A 132 -4.27 2.79 4.86
C GLU A 132 -4.43 4.04 3.95
N GLU A 133 -3.91 3.96 2.72
CA GLU A 133 -4.00 5.05 1.73
C GLU A 133 -5.45 5.41 1.39
N MET A 134 -6.34 4.41 1.31
CA MET A 134 -7.77 4.66 1.11
C MET A 134 -8.42 5.24 2.35
N TYR A 135 -8.07 4.80 3.56
CA TYR A 135 -8.54 5.42 4.80
C TYR A 135 -8.21 6.92 4.82
N TRP A 136 -6.98 7.29 4.52
CA TRP A 136 -6.55 8.69 4.43
C TRP A 136 -7.31 9.49 3.36
N ALA A 137 -7.57 8.87 2.20
CA ALA A 137 -8.39 9.50 1.16
C ALA A 137 -9.81 9.78 1.67
N THR A 138 -10.45 8.83 2.37
CA THR A 138 -11.81 9.01 2.90
C THR A 138 -11.88 10.07 4.00
N LEU A 139 -10.83 10.22 4.82
CA LEU A 139 -10.78 11.29 5.82
C LEU A 139 -10.79 12.68 5.15
N GLY A 140 -10.08 12.83 4.03
CA GLY A 140 -10.12 14.03 3.19
C GLY A 140 -11.51 14.37 2.65
N MET A 141 -12.39 13.36 2.48
CA MET A 141 -13.80 13.59 2.10
C MET A 141 -14.64 14.13 3.25
N ARG A 142 -14.35 13.75 4.50
CA ARG A 142 -15.11 14.21 5.68
C ARG A 142 -14.77 15.66 6.06
N LEU A 143 -13.55 16.10 5.77
CA LEU A 143 -13.01 17.39 6.22
C LEU A 143 -13.09 18.49 5.16
N GLY A 144 -13.49 18.18 3.92
CA GLY A 144 -13.54 19.13 2.80
C GLY A 144 -14.95 19.46 2.29
N GLY A 145 -15.15 20.67 1.75
CA GLY A 145 -16.37 21.03 1.00
C GLY A 145 -16.52 20.22 -0.30
N TYR A 146 -17.69 20.26 -0.94
CA TYR A 146 -18.05 19.45 -2.13
C TYR A 146 -16.99 19.48 -3.25
N GLU A 147 -16.34 20.62 -3.49
CA GLU A 147 -15.28 20.74 -4.51
C GLU A 147 -13.99 19.98 -4.16
N LEU A 148 -13.76 19.67 -2.88
CA LEU A 148 -12.62 18.92 -2.38
C LEU A 148 -12.83 17.40 -2.45
N VAL A 149 -14.04 16.92 -2.72
CA VAL A 149 -14.38 15.48 -2.77
C VAL A 149 -13.89 14.82 -4.08
N ALA A 150 -13.70 15.60 -5.14
CA ALA A 150 -13.23 15.09 -6.44
C ALA A 150 -11.83 14.44 -6.35
N LYS A 151 -10.92 15.01 -5.55
CA LYS A 151 -9.55 14.50 -5.39
C LYS A 151 -9.53 13.15 -4.62
N PRO A 152 -10.18 13.01 -3.45
CA PRO A 152 -10.36 11.72 -2.79
C PRO A 152 -11.01 10.64 -3.67
N ILE A 153 -12.07 10.96 -4.41
CA ILE A 153 -12.71 9.97 -5.30
C ILE A 153 -11.73 9.53 -6.41
N ALA A 154 -10.96 10.46 -6.98
CA ALA A 154 -9.92 10.11 -7.94
C ALA A 154 -8.84 9.22 -7.32
N SER A 155 -8.40 9.52 -6.09
CA SER A 155 -7.45 8.70 -5.34
C SER A 155 -7.99 7.29 -5.08
N LEU A 156 -9.23 7.16 -4.63
CA LEU A 156 -9.87 5.85 -4.39
C LEU A 156 -9.88 4.98 -5.65
N ARG A 157 -10.13 5.55 -6.83
CA ARG A 157 -10.07 4.81 -8.11
C ARG A 157 -8.66 4.32 -8.44
N VAL A 158 -7.66 5.14 -8.20
CA VAL A 158 -6.25 4.76 -8.41
C VAL A 158 -5.87 3.63 -7.45
N TYR A 159 -6.25 3.75 -6.18
CA TYR A 159 -5.98 2.72 -5.19
C TYR A 159 -6.75 1.43 -5.48
N ASP A 160 -7.98 1.51 -5.99
CA ASP A 160 -8.80 0.34 -6.34
C ASP A 160 -8.15 -0.47 -7.48
N THR A 161 -7.66 0.22 -8.52
CA THR A 161 -6.90 -0.44 -9.59
C THR A 161 -5.66 -1.15 -9.05
N ARG A 162 -4.98 -0.55 -8.07
CA ARG A 162 -3.81 -1.15 -7.41
C ARG A 162 -4.20 -2.31 -6.49
N LEU A 163 -5.34 -2.23 -5.81
CA LEU A 163 -5.90 -3.29 -4.98
C LEU A 163 -6.16 -4.53 -5.82
N VAL A 164 -6.85 -4.39 -6.94
CA VAL A 164 -7.10 -5.49 -7.88
C VAL A 164 -5.80 -6.12 -8.38
N ALA A 165 -4.79 -5.30 -8.70
CA ALA A 165 -3.49 -5.81 -9.12
C ALA A 165 -2.77 -6.59 -8.01
N ALA A 166 -2.82 -6.09 -6.77
CA ALA A 166 -2.21 -6.74 -5.60
C ALA A 166 -2.93 -8.04 -5.22
N LEU A 167 -4.28 -8.08 -5.30
CA LEU A 167 -5.07 -9.29 -5.10
C LEU A 167 -4.71 -10.36 -6.14
N ARG A 168 -4.62 -9.98 -7.43
CA ARG A 168 -4.17 -10.89 -8.50
C ARG A 168 -2.76 -11.41 -8.27
N ALA A 169 -1.83 -10.58 -7.77
CA ALA A 169 -0.48 -11.00 -7.46
C ALA A 169 -0.40 -12.06 -6.34
N LEU A 170 -1.43 -12.14 -5.48
CA LEU A 170 -1.59 -13.19 -4.47
C LEU A 170 -2.48 -14.35 -4.93
N ASN A 171 -2.94 -14.35 -6.18
CA ASN A 171 -3.91 -15.28 -6.75
C ASN A 171 -5.28 -15.26 -6.04
N TRP A 172 -5.71 -14.08 -5.58
CA TRP A 172 -6.98 -13.86 -4.88
C TRP A 172 -7.98 -13.10 -5.74
N SER A 173 -8.24 -13.60 -6.94
CA SER A 173 -9.18 -12.96 -7.87
C SER A 173 -10.22 -13.96 -8.34
N ASP A 174 -11.47 -13.74 -7.90
CA ASP A 174 -12.67 -14.45 -8.38
C ASP A 174 -13.47 -13.60 -9.39
N LEU A 175 -12.84 -12.59 -10.00
CA LEU A 175 -13.48 -11.71 -10.99
C LEU A 175 -12.92 -11.99 -12.39
N ASP A 176 -13.48 -13.02 -13.02
CA ASP A 176 -13.58 -13.15 -14.47
C ASP A 176 -14.79 -12.35 -15.00
#